data_AF-A0A842VPH2-F1
#
_entry.id   AF-A0A842VPH2-F1
#
_cell.length_a   1.000
_cell.length_b   1.000
_cell.length_c   1.000
_cell.angle_alpha   90.00
_cell.angle_beta   90.00
_cell.angle_gamma   90.00
#
_symmetry.space_group_name_H-M   'P 1'
#
loop_
_entity.id
_entity.type
_entity.pdbx_description
1 polymer ?
#
loop_
_entity_poly.entity_id
_entity_poly.type
_entity_poly.pdbx_seq_one_letter_code
_entity_poly.pdbx_strand_id
1 'polypeptide(L)'
;MERNMLIPIVLIAVILSASGLAVGTYSIISAPTKGNDGDDGDDGAPGTTTIVYQTEDQYPCASEQDINDSLDAIGDGYGKIMITDNINLNSPIIINGGGSYIIEGIGFHTIDCGDGQAFRILNAKSCKIKDLLINASSLTFDYKIIEIFEINDNPVFIDGVQILGGLSLEGNGIYVSSDNVWISNCIFNSLKRGITIDEYINHGHINDNEISKCETYGIGLLSNSQNFTIGENRLFDFVGSARGIAMYSSNYATISNNIIHSILRGILLSGSNRTTIIGNTIDGKNRDLSPFSSGIHLLDSSYNVISGNSITNYLNGAGGSTGYGIRIREITDVSYENTVVGNTALSCDTNFDDSGTNTFGDNTLNNFD
;
A
#
# COMPACT_ATOMS: atom_id res chain seq x y z
N MET A 1 40.87 43.81 17.04
CA MET A 1 39.73 42.86 17.09
C MET A 1 39.23 42.74 15.65
N GLU A 2 40.00 42.02 14.84
CA GLU A 2 39.75 41.89 13.39
C GLU A 2 38.74 40.76 13.16
N ARG A 3 37.64 41.08 12.47
CA ARG A 3 36.65 40.10 12.02
C ARG A 3 37.23 39.35 10.83
N ASN A 4 37.59 38.09 11.02
CA ASN A 4 37.82 37.15 9.91
C ASN A 4 36.52 37.01 9.11
N MET A 5 36.44 37.72 7.98
CA MET A 5 35.45 37.48 6.94
C MET A 5 35.78 36.14 6.28
N LEU A 6 34.98 35.11 6.56
CA LEU A 6 34.89 33.93 5.71
C LEU A 6 34.40 34.37 4.32
N ILE A 7 35.28 34.23 3.33
CA ILE A 7 34.92 34.36 1.91
C ILE A 7 34.01 33.17 1.55
N PRO A 8 32.88 33.37 0.85
CA PRO A 8 32.06 32.26 0.37
C PRO A 8 32.85 31.52 -0.72
N ILE A 9 33.11 30.23 -0.50
CA ILE A 9 33.63 29.32 -1.52
C ILE A 9 32.60 29.30 -2.65
N VAL A 10 33.02 29.76 -3.82
CA VAL A 10 32.24 29.71 -5.06
C VAL A 10 32.07 28.25 -5.46
N LEU A 11 30.83 27.78 -5.36
CA LEU A 11 30.38 26.46 -5.79
C LEU A 11 30.38 26.42 -7.33
N ILE A 12 31.35 25.75 -7.95
CA ILE A 12 31.31 25.42 -9.37
C ILE A 12 30.73 24.01 -9.51
N ALA A 13 29.44 23.92 -9.82
CA ALA A 13 28.83 22.68 -10.27
C ALA A 13 29.21 22.48 -11.75
N VAL A 14 30.03 21.46 -12.03
CA VAL A 14 30.32 21.03 -13.41
C VAL A 14 29.15 20.19 -13.89
N ILE A 15 28.36 20.72 -14.82
CA ILE A 15 27.34 19.98 -15.56
C ILE A 15 28.05 19.26 -16.72
N LEU A 16 28.19 17.94 -16.62
CA LEU A 16 28.55 17.07 -17.74
C LEU A 16 27.48 15.99 -17.88
N SER A 17 26.46 16.26 -18.68
CA SER A 17 25.59 15.22 -19.23
C SER A 17 25.30 15.53 -20.69
N ALA A 18 26.17 15.03 -21.58
CA ALA A 18 25.95 15.08 -23.02
C ALA A 18 26.63 13.89 -23.71
N SER A 19 26.15 12.67 -23.43
CA SER A 19 26.15 11.51 -24.33
C SER A 19 25.65 10.31 -23.54
N GLY A 20 24.60 9.64 -24.01
CA GLY A 20 23.96 8.49 -23.36
C GLY A 20 24.87 7.27 -23.20
N LEU A 21 25.80 7.35 -22.27
CA LEU A 21 26.60 6.25 -21.73
C LEU A 21 26.36 6.27 -20.22
N ALA A 22 25.84 5.17 -19.70
CA ALA A 22 25.69 4.91 -18.27
C ALA A 22 27.08 4.90 -17.59
N VAL A 23 27.60 6.08 -17.28
CA VAL A 23 28.80 6.24 -16.47
C VAL A 23 28.39 7.14 -15.31
N GLY A 24 28.19 6.54 -14.14
CA GLY A 24 27.95 7.25 -12.89
C GLY A 24 28.93 8.39 -12.73
N THR A 25 28.43 9.62 -12.84
CA THR A 25 29.25 10.82 -12.72
C THR A 25 29.52 11.08 -11.24
N TYR A 26 30.69 10.69 -10.78
CA TYR A 26 31.17 11.10 -9.46
C TYR A 26 31.52 12.59 -9.50
N SER A 27 30.82 13.41 -8.72
CA SER A 27 31.31 14.74 -8.40
C SER A 27 32.25 14.64 -7.20
N ILE A 28 33.55 14.80 -7.46
CA ILE A 28 34.58 14.86 -6.42
C ILE A 28 34.73 16.32 -6.00
N ILE A 29 34.31 16.66 -4.79
CA ILE A 29 34.67 17.92 -4.16
C ILE A 29 35.78 17.61 -3.16
N SER A 30 37.01 17.99 -3.48
CA SER A 30 38.11 18.02 -2.52
C SER A 30 38.15 19.41 -1.89
N ALA A 31 37.78 19.48 -0.62
CA ALA A 31 37.99 20.69 0.18
C ALA A 31 39.24 20.49 1.05
N PRO A 32 40.26 21.36 0.95
CA PRO A 32 41.34 21.35 1.90
C PRO A 32 40.80 21.81 3.26
N THR A 33 40.74 20.90 4.23
CA THR A 33 40.47 21.29 5.61
C THR A 33 41.78 21.74 6.23
N LYS A 34 41.90 23.05 6.49
CA LYS A 34 43.00 23.57 7.31
C LYS A 34 42.69 23.17 8.75
N GLY A 35 43.39 22.17 9.27
CA GLY A 35 43.41 21.92 10.71
C GLY A 35 43.95 23.17 11.38
N ASN A 36 43.11 23.85 12.15
CA ASN A 36 43.54 24.92 13.03
C ASN A 36 43.20 24.44 14.44
N ASP A 37 44.09 23.64 15.00
CA ASP A 37 44.01 23.17 16.39
C ASP A 37 44.51 24.23 17.39
N GLY A 38 45.12 25.30 16.88
CA GLY A 38 45.47 26.48 17.67
C GLY A 38 46.76 26.35 18.45
N ASP A 39 47.68 25.47 18.04
CA ASP A 39 48.94 25.23 18.74
C ASP A 39 50.20 25.41 17.85
N ASP A 40 51.21 25.98 18.49
CA ASP A 40 52.67 25.97 18.28
C ASP A 40 53.42 25.87 16.92
N GLY A 41 52.76 25.78 15.77
CA GLY A 41 53.43 25.95 14.47
C GLY A 41 54.00 24.68 13.82
N ASP A 42 53.36 23.54 14.07
CA ASP A 42 53.53 22.31 13.26
C ASP A 42 52.16 21.80 12.74
N ASP A 43 51.42 22.67 12.04
CA ASP A 43 50.19 22.29 11.36
C ASP A 43 50.53 21.28 10.26
N GLY A 44 50.26 19.99 10.51
CA GLY A 44 50.45 18.93 9.52
C GLY A 44 49.77 19.25 8.18
N ALA A 45 50.29 18.67 7.09
CA ALA A 45 49.79 18.94 5.74
C ALA A 45 48.25 18.81 5.69
N PRO A 46 47.54 19.78 5.09
CA PRO A 46 46.07 19.83 5.13
C PRO A 46 45.48 18.49 4.65
N GLY A 47 44.67 17.88 5.50
CA GLY A 47 43.90 16.71 5.14
C GLY A 47 42.94 17.06 4.00
N THR A 48 42.93 16.25 2.95
CA THR A 48 41.89 16.33 1.92
C THR A 48 40.70 15.51 2.37
N THR A 49 39.58 16.17 2.69
CA THR A 49 38.29 15.46 2.78
C THR A 49 37.70 15.39 1.38
N THR A 50 37.57 14.16 0.87
CA THR A 50 36.91 13.88 -0.40
C THR A 50 35.44 13.61 -0.11
N ILE A 51 34.55 14.53 -0.50
CA ILE A 51 33.12 14.25 -0.51
C ILE A 51 32.79 13.69 -1.89
N VAL A 52 32.38 12.44 -1.93
CA VAL A 52 31.95 11.75 -3.15
C VAL A 52 30.43 11.79 -3.21
N TYR A 53 29.87 12.57 -4.14
CA TYR A 53 28.45 12.48 -4.46
C TYR A 53 28.29 11.37 -5.52
N GLN A 54 27.69 10.25 -5.14
CA GLN A 54 27.17 9.28 -6.11
C GLN A 54 25.87 9.84 -6.69
N THR A 55 25.89 10.20 -7.96
CA THR A 55 24.66 10.36 -8.72
C THR A 55 24.07 8.97 -8.93
N GLU A 56 22.78 8.82 -8.67
CA GLU A 56 22.01 7.62 -9.00
C GLU A 56 22.22 7.25 -10.47
N ASP A 57 22.68 6.02 -10.73
CA ASP A 57 22.76 5.51 -12.11
C ASP A 57 21.35 5.37 -12.67
N GLN A 58 21.10 6.02 -13.81
CA GLN A 58 19.78 6.08 -14.44
C GLN A 58 19.78 5.29 -15.75
N TYR A 59 18.75 4.47 -15.92
CA TYR A 59 18.59 3.55 -17.03
C TYR A 59 17.26 3.82 -17.74
N PRO A 60 17.25 4.62 -18.81
CA PRO A 60 16.03 4.84 -19.61
C PRO A 60 15.68 3.57 -20.39
N CYS A 61 14.44 3.10 -20.25
CA CYS A 61 13.95 1.86 -20.83
C CYS A 61 12.70 2.13 -21.67
N ALA A 62 12.73 1.70 -22.93
CA ALA A 62 11.61 1.81 -23.86
C ALA A 62 11.03 0.43 -24.25
N SER A 63 11.55 -0.65 -23.67
CA SER A 63 11.12 -2.02 -23.94
C SER A 63 11.29 -2.92 -22.71
N GLU A 64 10.63 -4.09 -22.73
CA GLU A 64 10.80 -5.14 -21.73
C GLU A 64 12.27 -5.58 -21.61
N GLN A 65 12.97 -5.71 -22.75
CA GLN A 65 14.38 -6.09 -22.76
C GLN A 65 15.26 -5.04 -22.07
N ASP A 66 15.02 -3.74 -22.31
CA ASP A 66 15.80 -2.68 -21.67
C ASP A 66 15.66 -2.73 -20.14
N ILE A 67 14.47 -3.05 -19.63
CA ILE A 67 14.24 -3.20 -18.18
C ILE A 67 15.09 -4.35 -17.63
N ASN A 68 15.03 -5.52 -18.28
CA ASN A 68 15.77 -6.69 -17.86
C ASN A 68 17.29 -6.48 -17.93
N ASP A 69 17.79 -5.88 -19.02
CA ASP A 69 19.21 -5.53 -19.17
C ASP A 69 19.67 -4.55 -18.08
N SER A 70 18.79 -3.63 -17.67
CA SER A 70 19.07 -2.67 -16.61
C SER A 70 19.08 -3.32 -15.22
N LEU A 71 18.15 -4.24 -14.95
CA LEU A 71 18.15 -5.03 -13.70
C LEU A 71 19.45 -5.85 -13.58
N ASP A 72 19.87 -6.50 -14.67
CA ASP A 72 21.12 -7.28 -14.72
C ASP A 72 22.34 -6.37 -14.54
N ALA A 73 22.35 -5.19 -15.17
CA ALA A 73 23.43 -4.22 -15.04
C ALA A 73 23.55 -3.63 -13.63
N ILE A 74 22.42 -3.41 -12.94
CA ILE A 74 22.40 -2.96 -11.54
C ILE A 74 22.88 -4.09 -10.62
N GLY A 75 22.46 -5.33 -10.85
CA GLY A 75 22.86 -6.49 -10.04
C GLY A 75 22.53 -6.30 -8.56
N ASP A 76 23.53 -6.39 -7.70
CA ASP A 76 23.43 -6.17 -6.24
C ASP A 76 23.62 -4.70 -5.82
N GLY A 77 23.80 -3.80 -6.79
CA GLY A 77 24.03 -2.38 -6.59
C GLY A 77 22.78 -1.56 -6.32
N TYR A 78 22.83 -0.28 -6.64
CA TYR A 78 21.72 0.66 -6.57
C TYR A 78 21.52 1.32 -7.92
N GLY A 79 20.29 1.39 -8.41
CA GLY A 79 20.01 2.05 -9.68
C GLY A 79 18.54 2.38 -9.90
N LYS A 80 18.32 3.29 -10.84
CA LYS A 80 16.99 3.80 -11.22
C LYS A 80 16.66 3.48 -12.66
N ILE A 81 15.63 2.68 -12.86
CA ILE A 81 15.04 2.32 -14.14
C ILE A 81 13.92 3.31 -14.44
N MET A 82 14.01 3.97 -15.59
CA MET A 82 13.07 4.99 -16.02
C MET A 82 12.30 4.50 -17.23
N ILE A 83 10.99 4.30 -17.09
CA ILE A 83 10.13 3.89 -18.20
C ILE A 83 9.83 5.10 -19.07
N THR A 84 10.32 5.08 -20.31
CA THR A 84 10.27 6.22 -21.26
C THR A 84 9.31 6.03 -22.43
N ASP A 85 8.70 4.85 -22.55
CA ASP A 85 7.71 4.55 -23.57
C ASP A 85 6.68 3.56 -23.03
N ASN A 86 5.60 3.33 -23.78
CA ASN A 86 4.67 2.24 -23.49
C ASN A 86 5.33 0.89 -23.82
N ILE A 87 5.22 -0.06 -22.90
CA ILE A 87 5.89 -1.36 -22.99
C ILE A 87 4.82 -2.46 -22.94
N ASN A 88 4.84 -3.35 -23.93
CA ASN A 88 4.07 -4.59 -23.89
C ASN A 88 4.97 -5.70 -23.35
N LEU A 89 4.52 -6.36 -22.29
CA LEU A 89 5.24 -7.48 -21.68
C LEU A 89 4.86 -8.80 -22.36
N ASN A 90 5.86 -9.59 -22.69
CA ASN A 90 5.71 -10.99 -23.09
C ASN A 90 5.89 -11.94 -21.89
N SER A 91 6.54 -11.45 -20.83
CA SER A 91 6.75 -12.15 -19.58
C SER A 91 6.79 -11.18 -18.39
N PRO A 92 6.58 -11.66 -17.16
CA PRO A 92 6.70 -10.81 -15.97
C PRO A 92 8.12 -10.28 -15.80
N ILE A 93 8.27 -9.01 -15.41
CA ILE A 93 9.55 -8.46 -14.97
C ILE A 93 9.89 -9.05 -13.60
N ILE A 94 10.98 -9.83 -13.54
CA ILE A 94 11.43 -10.51 -12.32
C ILE A 94 12.54 -9.69 -11.65
N ILE A 95 12.29 -9.22 -10.42
CA ILE A 95 13.25 -8.44 -9.63
C ILE A 95 13.86 -9.37 -8.58
N ASN A 96 15.06 -9.89 -8.88
CA ASN A 96 15.73 -10.92 -8.09
C ASN A 96 17.25 -10.76 -7.93
N GLY A 97 17.83 -9.64 -8.39
CA GLY A 97 19.28 -9.43 -8.38
C GLY A 97 19.89 -9.08 -7.02
N GLY A 98 19.07 -8.85 -5.99
CA GLY A 98 19.53 -8.51 -4.63
C GLY A 98 19.92 -7.04 -4.42
N GLY A 99 19.83 -6.21 -5.45
CA GLY A 99 20.12 -4.77 -5.39
C GLY A 99 19.01 -3.92 -4.80
N SER A 100 19.19 -2.60 -4.86
CA SER A 100 18.21 -1.59 -4.50
C SER A 100 17.71 -0.88 -5.76
N TYR A 101 16.42 -1.06 -6.08
CA TYR A 101 15.88 -0.65 -7.38
C TYR A 101 14.81 0.44 -7.19
N ILE A 102 14.90 1.48 -8.01
CA ILE A 102 13.77 2.40 -8.25
C ILE A 102 13.31 2.20 -9.68
N ILE A 103 12.04 1.83 -9.89
CA ILE A 103 11.41 1.71 -11.20
C ILE A 103 10.32 2.78 -11.29
N GLU A 104 10.48 3.73 -12.20
CA GLU A 104 9.64 4.93 -12.28
C GLU A 104 9.16 5.21 -13.71
N GLY A 105 7.89 5.56 -13.87
CA GLY A 105 7.36 6.09 -15.13
C GLY A 105 7.70 7.57 -15.34
N ILE A 106 8.31 7.92 -16.48
CA ILE A 106 8.51 9.32 -16.86
C ILE A 106 7.25 9.85 -17.56
N GLY A 107 6.28 10.31 -16.78
CA GLY A 107 4.91 10.46 -17.28
C GLY A 107 4.22 9.11 -17.27
N PHE A 108 2.88 9.10 -17.31
CA PHE A 108 2.05 7.90 -17.14
C PHE A 108 2.16 6.93 -18.35
N HIS A 109 3.36 6.44 -18.62
CA HIS A 109 3.64 5.39 -19.57
C HIS A 109 3.00 4.09 -19.10
N THR A 110 2.48 3.36 -20.07
CA THR A 110 1.72 2.14 -19.83
C THR A 110 2.63 0.92 -19.93
N ILE A 111 2.64 0.10 -18.89
CA ILE A 111 3.09 -1.28 -18.96
C ILE A 111 1.85 -2.15 -19.20
N ASP A 112 1.71 -2.70 -20.40
CA ASP A 112 0.66 -3.65 -20.74
C ASP A 112 1.14 -5.06 -20.42
N CYS A 113 0.53 -5.70 -19.42
CA CYS A 113 0.90 -7.05 -19.00
C CYS A 113 0.13 -8.16 -19.76
N GLY A 114 -0.69 -7.80 -20.75
CA GLY A 114 -1.48 -8.75 -21.52
C GLY A 114 -2.36 -9.63 -20.63
N ASP A 115 -2.33 -10.94 -20.88
CA ASP A 115 -2.97 -11.96 -20.05
C ASP A 115 -1.96 -12.58 -19.07
N GLY A 116 -1.41 -11.76 -18.18
CA GLY A 116 -0.35 -12.19 -17.27
C GLY A 116 -0.03 -11.21 -16.12
N GLN A 117 1.15 -11.43 -15.53
CA GLN A 117 1.67 -10.65 -14.41
C GLN A 117 2.67 -9.60 -14.91
N ALA A 118 2.65 -8.40 -14.33
CA ALA A 118 3.58 -7.33 -14.68
C ALA A 118 4.91 -7.45 -13.94
N PHE A 119 4.85 -7.54 -12.60
CA PHE A 119 6.04 -7.53 -11.76
C PHE A 119 6.03 -8.67 -10.75
N ARG A 120 7.20 -9.26 -10.53
CA ARG A 120 7.46 -10.23 -9.46
C ARG A 120 8.71 -9.85 -8.68
N ILE A 121 8.53 -9.46 -7.42
CA ILE A 121 9.63 -9.05 -6.53
C ILE A 121 9.99 -10.26 -5.66
N LEU A 122 11.20 -10.79 -5.83
CA LEU A 122 11.66 -12.01 -5.16
C LEU A 122 12.83 -11.77 -4.21
N ASN A 123 13.80 -10.97 -4.65
CA ASN A 123 15.01 -10.70 -3.88
C ASN A 123 15.57 -9.33 -4.26
N ALA A 124 15.34 -8.36 -3.39
CA ALA A 124 15.82 -6.99 -3.54
C ALA A 124 16.12 -6.44 -2.15
N LYS A 125 17.29 -5.83 -1.98
CA LYS A 125 17.64 -5.11 -0.74
C LYS A 125 16.67 -3.95 -0.45
N SER A 126 16.10 -3.37 -1.50
CA SER A 126 14.96 -2.46 -1.46
C SER A 126 14.36 -2.37 -2.85
N CYS A 127 13.04 -2.24 -2.97
CA CYS A 127 12.39 -2.02 -4.26
C CYS A 127 11.34 -0.92 -4.14
N LYS A 128 11.43 0.11 -4.99
CA LYS A 128 10.38 1.12 -5.16
C LYS A 128 9.88 1.08 -6.59
N ILE A 129 8.59 0.79 -6.77
CA ILE A 129 7.88 0.93 -8.05
C ILE A 129 6.95 2.13 -7.93
N LYS A 130 7.09 3.13 -8.81
CA LYS A 130 6.30 4.36 -8.71
C LYS A 130 5.90 5.01 -10.03
N ASP A 131 4.84 5.80 -9.98
CA ASP A 131 4.41 6.69 -11.06
C ASP A 131 4.17 5.97 -12.41
N LEU A 132 3.61 4.75 -12.37
CA LEU A 132 3.35 3.90 -13.53
C LEU A 132 1.87 3.67 -13.76
N LEU A 133 1.49 3.47 -15.03
CA LEU A 133 0.21 2.91 -15.40
C LEU A 133 0.42 1.45 -15.83
N ILE A 134 -0.27 0.51 -15.22
CA ILE A 134 -0.29 -0.91 -15.59
C ILE A 134 -1.64 -1.24 -16.19
N ASN A 135 -1.65 -1.65 -17.47
CA ASN A 135 -2.84 -2.13 -18.14
C ASN A 135 -2.95 -3.65 -18.00
N ALA A 136 -3.95 -4.09 -17.25
CA ALA A 136 -4.29 -5.49 -17.01
C ALA A 136 -5.72 -5.79 -17.51
N SER A 137 -6.22 -5.02 -18.49
CA SER A 137 -7.60 -5.16 -18.98
C SER A 137 -7.86 -6.43 -19.80
N SER A 138 -6.79 -7.11 -20.22
CA SER A 138 -6.84 -8.34 -21.03
C SER A 138 -6.83 -9.63 -20.21
N LEU A 139 -6.80 -9.56 -18.87
CA LEU A 139 -6.72 -10.75 -18.02
C LEU A 139 -7.95 -11.66 -18.18
N THR A 140 -7.67 -12.95 -18.36
CA THR A 140 -8.67 -14.02 -18.42
C THR A 140 -8.60 -14.96 -17.20
N PHE A 141 -7.57 -14.81 -16.36
CA PHE A 141 -7.39 -15.54 -15.11
C PHE A 141 -6.98 -14.62 -13.95
N ASP A 142 -7.04 -15.19 -12.75
CA ASP A 142 -6.76 -14.56 -11.47
C ASP A 142 -5.27 -14.36 -11.19
N TYR A 143 -4.57 -13.65 -12.09
CA TYR A 143 -3.15 -13.35 -11.95
C TYR A 143 -2.88 -12.30 -10.87
N LYS A 144 -1.72 -12.40 -10.23
CA LYS A 144 -1.18 -11.37 -9.33
C LYS A 144 -0.46 -10.35 -10.21
N ILE A 145 -1.05 -9.18 -10.46
CA ILE A 145 -0.49 -8.22 -11.42
C ILE A 145 0.87 -7.71 -10.94
N ILE A 146 0.95 -7.35 -9.65
CA ILE A 146 2.19 -7.20 -8.92
C ILE A 146 2.22 -8.25 -7.81
N GLU A 147 3.23 -9.09 -7.80
CA GLU A 147 3.48 -10.04 -6.70
C GLU A 147 4.73 -9.60 -5.93
N ILE A 148 4.55 -9.43 -4.62
CA ILE A 148 5.61 -9.12 -3.66
C ILE A 148 5.84 -10.37 -2.81
N PHE A 149 6.93 -11.07 -3.08
CA PHE A 149 7.38 -12.28 -2.39
C PHE A 149 8.88 -12.13 -2.09
N GLU A 150 9.25 -11.05 -1.39
CA GLU A 150 10.64 -10.75 -1.06
C GLU A 150 11.11 -11.67 0.08
N ILE A 151 12.04 -12.56 -0.23
CA ILE A 151 12.41 -13.69 0.64
C ILE A 151 13.18 -13.30 1.91
N ASN A 152 13.62 -12.05 2.02
CA ASN A 152 14.39 -11.55 3.16
C ASN A 152 13.65 -10.45 3.91
N ASP A 153 12.36 -10.24 3.62
CA ASP A 153 11.53 -9.21 4.25
C ASP A 153 12.12 -7.78 4.11
N ASN A 154 12.81 -7.53 3.00
CA ASN A 154 13.37 -6.22 2.70
C ASN A 154 12.26 -5.23 2.31
N PRO A 155 12.46 -3.91 2.52
CA PRO A 155 11.46 -2.90 2.21
C PRO A 155 11.03 -2.88 0.74
N VAL A 156 9.71 -2.95 0.51
CA VAL A 156 9.10 -2.76 -0.81
C VAL A 156 8.06 -1.64 -0.77
N PHE A 157 8.17 -0.70 -1.72
CA PHE A 157 7.31 0.47 -1.85
C PHE A 157 6.62 0.47 -3.20
N ILE A 158 5.28 0.53 -3.21
CA ILE A 158 4.46 0.73 -4.40
C ILE A 158 3.73 2.06 -4.23
N ASP A 159 4.06 3.06 -5.04
CA ASP A 159 3.68 4.45 -4.80
C ASP A 159 3.21 5.14 -6.07
N GLY A 160 1.98 5.67 -6.11
CA GLY A 160 1.50 6.38 -7.31
C GLY A 160 1.28 5.48 -8.53
N VAL A 161 1.14 4.16 -8.33
CA VAL A 161 0.89 3.19 -9.40
C VAL A 161 -0.61 3.09 -9.69
N GLN A 162 -0.98 3.10 -10.96
CA GLN A 162 -2.35 2.87 -11.42
C GLN A 162 -2.45 1.49 -12.06
N ILE A 163 -3.42 0.67 -11.64
CA ILE A 163 -3.70 -0.65 -12.21
C ILE A 163 -5.13 -0.66 -12.76
N LEU A 164 -5.23 -0.81 -14.08
CA LEU A 164 -6.50 -0.86 -14.80
C LEU A 164 -6.81 -2.30 -15.22
N GLY A 165 -7.80 -2.90 -14.56
CA GLY A 165 -8.36 -4.18 -14.94
C GLY A 165 -9.43 -4.09 -16.02
N GLY A 166 -9.99 -5.24 -16.38
CA GLY A 166 -10.92 -5.42 -17.49
C GLY A 166 -12.37 -5.65 -17.06
N LEU A 167 -13.25 -5.84 -18.06
CA LEU A 167 -14.66 -6.16 -17.81
C LEU A 167 -14.87 -7.55 -17.21
N SER A 168 -13.90 -8.46 -17.37
CA SER A 168 -13.91 -9.79 -16.78
C SER A 168 -13.77 -9.77 -15.26
N LEU A 169 -13.35 -8.64 -14.66
CA LEU A 169 -13.04 -8.50 -13.24
C LEU A 169 -12.10 -9.60 -12.73
N GLU A 170 -11.12 -9.98 -13.54
CA GLU A 170 -10.08 -10.92 -13.16
C GLU A 170 -8.86 -10.20 -12.56
N GLY A 171 -8.01 -10.97 -11.92
CA GLY A 171 -6.73 -10.51 -11.38
C GLY A 171 -6.80 -9.85 -10.00
N ASN A 172 -5.64 -9.85 -9.36
CA ASN A 172 -5.37 -9.21 -8.09
C ASN A 172 -4.34 -8.11 -8.30
N GLY A 173 -4.69 -6.87 -7.97
CA GLY A 173 -3.84 -5.70 -8.22
C GLY A 173 -2.45 -5.86 -7.62
N ILE A 174 -2.39 -5.94 -6.29
CA ILE A 174 -1.15 -6.26 -5.58
C ILE A 174 -1.39 -7.47 -4.66
N TYR A 175 -0.55 -8.49 -4.82
CA TYR A 175 -0.47 -9.62 -3.91
C TYR A 175 0.80 -9.50 -3.07
N VAL A 176 0.66 -9.59 -1.75
CA VAL A 176 1.77 -9.47 -0.79
C VAL A 176 1.90 -10.75 0.03
N SER A 177 3.12 -11.25 0.08
CA SER A 177 3.60 -12.38 0.87
C SER A 177 5.03 -12.10 1.37
N SER A 178 5.21 -10.92 1.97
CA SER A 178 6.48 -10.44 2.53
C SER A 178 6.21 -9.29 3.52
N ASP A 179 7.04 -9.17 4.56
CA ASP A 179 6.97 -8.08 5.53
C ASP A 179 7.47 -6.75 4.96
N ASN A 180 7.29 -5.65 5.70
CA ASN A 180 7.85 -4.33 5.36
C ASN A 180 7.41 -3.85 3.96
N VAL A 181 6.09 -3.80 3.75
CA VAL A 181 5.50 -3.38 2.48
C VAL A 181 4.66 -2.12 2.65
N TRP A 182 4.91 -1.13 1.81
CA TRP A 182 4.19 0.14 1.75
C TRP A 182 3.49 0.27 0.39
N ILE A 183 2.17 0.41 0.41
CA ILE A 183 1.34 0.62 -0.79
C ILE A 183 0.59 1.93 -0.60
N SER A 184 0.99 2.95 -1.35
CA SER A 184 0.53 4.32 -1.15
C SER A 184 0.11 5.01 -2.45
N ASN A 185 -0.86 5.92 -2.40
CA ASN A 185 -1.22 6.78 -3.52
C ASN A 185 -1.59 6.04 -4.82
N CYS A 186 -1.98 4.76 -4.74
CA CYS A 186 -2.25 3.94 -5.92
C CYS A 186 -3.72 4.01 -6.33
N ILE A 187 -3.99 3.72 -7.61
CA ILE A 187 -5.33 3.64 -8.17
C ILE A 187 -5.58 2.23 -8.68
N PHE A 188 -6.66 1.60 -8.25
CA PHE A 188 -7.07 0.27 -8.68
C PHE A 188 -8.50 0.32 -9.21
N ASN A 189 -8.73 -0.12 -10.44
CA ASN A 189 -10.08 -0.11 -11.03
C ASN A 189 -10.37 -1.42 -11.78
N SER A 190 -11.56 -1.98 -11.57
CA SER A 190 -12.11 -3.10 -12.34
C SER A 190 -11.28 -4.39 -12.23
N LEU A 191 -10.92 -4.78 -11.02
CA LEU A 191 -10.18 -6.00 -10.71
C LEU A 191 -11.04 -6.99 -9.92
N LYS A 192 -10.61 -8.25 -9.81
CA LYS A 192 -11.25 -9.17 -8.86
C LYS A 192 -11.02 -8.73 -7.42
N ARG A 193 -9.78 -8.32 -7.15
CA ARG A 193 -9.24 -7.89 -5.86
C ARG A 193 -8.31 -6.70 -6.05
N GLY A 194 -8.38 -5.71 -5.16
CA GLY A 194 -7.45 -4.58 -5.17
C GLY A 194 -6.09 -4.97 -4.61
N ILE A 195 -5.99 -5.07 -3.29
CA ILE A 195 -4.78 -5.45 -2.55
C ILE A 195 -5.09 -6.68 -1.71
N THR A 196 -4.27 -7.72 -1.84
CA THR A 196 -4.37 -8.95 -1.07
C THR A 196 -3.07 -9.19 -0.31
N ILE A 197 -3.21 -9.35 1.00
CA ILE A 197 -2.17 -9.76 1.93
C ILE A 197 -2.46 -11.20 2.30
N ASP A 198 -1.62 -12.11 1.82
CA ASP A 198 -1.84 -13.55 1.97
C ASP A 198 -0.52 -14.23 2.30
N GLU A 199 -0.24 -14.26 3.60
CA GLU A 199 0.63 -15.16 4.37
C GLU A 199 0.82 -14.55 5.79
N TYR A 200 1.67 -15.15 6.62
CA TYR A 200 2.03 -14.63 7.95
C TYR A 200 2.93 -13.39 7.84
N ILE A 201 2.32 -12.26 7.50
CA ILE A 201 3.03 -11.02 7.21
C ILE A 201 2.91 -10.05 8.37
N ASN A 202 3.94 -9.27 8.60
CA ASN A 202 4.05 -8.25 9.62
C ASN A 202 4.46 -6.89 9.04
N HIS A 203 4.04 -5.81 9.69
CA HIS A 203 4.46 -4.44 9.38
C HIS A 203 4.18 -3.99 7.93
N GLY A 204 2.91 -3.96 7.56
CA GLY A 204 2.49 -3.36 6.29
C GLY A 204 1.72 -2.05 6.44
N HIS A 205 1.85 -1.18 5.44
CA HIS A 205 1.14 0.10 5.36
C HIS A 205 0.40 0.18 4.02
N ILE A 206 -0.91 0.40 4.09
CA ILE A 206 -1.79 0.56 2.93
C ILE A 206 -2.53 1.88 3.11
N ASN A 207 -2.09 2.94 2.42
CA ASN A 207 -2.62 4.28 2.63
C ASN A 207 -2.89 5.08 1.36
N ASP A 208 -3.84 6.02 1.43
CA ASP A 208 -4.09 6.98 0.33
C ASP A 208 -4.40 6.33 -1.02
N ASN A 209 -4.94 5.11 -1.04
CA ASN A 209 -5.27 4.41 -2.28
C ASN A 209 -6.71 4.66 -2.69
N GLU A 210 -6.96 4.76 -3.99
CA GLU A 210 -8.29 4.77 -4.60
C GLU A 210 -8.57 3.39 -5.22
N ILE A 211 -9.52 2.64 -4.65
CA ILE A 211 -9.86 1.28 -5.09
C ILE A 211 -11.33 1.25 -5.50
N SER A 212 -11.60 0.82 -6.73
CA SER A 212 -12.96 0.84 -7.29
C SER A 212 -13.32 -0.39 -8.12
N LYS A 213 -14.62 -0.70 -8.16
CA LYS A 213 -15.19 -1.77 -8.99
C LYS A 213 -14.54 -3.15 -8.80
N CYS A 214 -14.17 -3.49 -7.56
CA CYS A 214 -13.71 -4.82 -7.23
C CYS A 214 -14.88 -5.81 -7.08
N GLU A 215 -14.65 -7.10 -7.38
CA GLU A 215 -15.67 -8.15 -7.25
C GLU A 215 -15.67 -8.82 -5.86
N THR A 216 -14.49 -9.04 -5.27
CA THR A 216 -14.35 -9.80 -4.02
C THR A 216 -14.07 -8.90 -2.83
N TYR A 217 -13.00 -8.12 -2.89
CA TYR A 217 -12.69 -7.10 -1.90
C TYR A 217 -11.72 -6.05 -2.43
N GLY A 218 -11.70 -4.89 -1.79
CA GLY A 218 -10.75 -3.84 -2.07
C GLY A 218 -9.41 -4.14 -1.41
N ILE A 219 -9.42 -4.34 -0.09
CA ILE A 219 -8.26 -4.72 0.70
C ILE A 219 -8.60 -5.99 1.49
N GLY A 220 -7.82 -7.05 1.31
CA GLY A 220 -8.02 -8.32 2.00
C GLY A 220 -6.76 -8.75 2.75
N LEU A 221 -6.85 -8.94 4.06
CA LEU A 221 -5.85 -9.65 4.87
C LEU A 221 -6.42 -11.04 5.14
N LEU A 222 -5.95 -12.04 4.40
CA LEU A 222 -6.59 -13.36 4.35
C LEU A 222 -5.95 -14.40 5.26
N SER A 223 -4.75 -14.11 5.71
CA SER A 223 -3.93 -14.98 6.53
C SER A 223 -3.59 -14.26 7.84
N ASN A 224 -2.94 -14.94 8.78
CA ASN A 224 -2.67 -14.47 10.15
C ASN A 224 -1.66 -13.30 10.24
N SER A 225 -1.85 -12.27 9.41
CA SER A 225 -1.04 -11.08 9.32
C SER A 225 -1.22 -10.19 10.55
N GLN A 226 -0.18 -9.40 10.88
CA GLN A 226 -0.13 -8.60 12.10
C GLN A 226 0.41 -7.19 11.86
N ASN A 227 0.03 -6.25 12.72
CA ASN A 227 0.57 -4.89 12.77
C ASN A 227 0.45 -4.13 11.43
N PHE A 228 -0.69 -4.26 10.75
CA PHE A 228 -0.98 -3.51 9.53
C PHE A 228 -1.62 -2.16 9.85
N THR A 229 -1.23 -1.13 9.12
CA THR A 229 -1.95 0.16 9.08
C THR A 229 -2.67 0.28 7.75
N ILE A 230 -4.00 0.39 7.80
CA ILE A 230 -4.88 0.58 6.64
C ILE A 230 -5.58 1.94 6.81
N GLY A 231 -5.00 2.98 6.24
CA GLY A 231 -5.34 4.37 6.51
C GLY A 231 -5.79 5.14 5.28
N GLU A 232 -6.75 6.05 5.38
CA GLU A 232 -6.93 7.12 4.36
C GLU A 232 -7.23 6.62 2.93
N ASN A 233 -7.71 5.38 2.78
CA ASN A 233 -8.06 4.83 1.47
C ASN A 233 -9.50 5.20 1.10
N ARG A 234 -9.76 5.34 -0.20
CA ARG A 234 -11.09 5.54 -0.79
C ARG A 234 -11.51 4.30 -1.56
N LEU A 235 -12.49 3.56 -1.04
CA LEU A 235 -13.00 2.31 -1.59
C LEU A 235 -14.45 2.52 -2.07
N PHE A 236 -14.75 2.30 -3.35
CA PHE A 236 -16.10 2.58 -3.86
C PHE A 236 -16.57 1.74 -5.06
N ASP A 237 -17.90 1.71 -5.23
CA ASP A 237 -18.59 1.13 -6.38
C ASP A 237 -18.23 -0.32 -6.68
N PHE A 238 -18.09 -1.14 -5.64
CA PHE A 238 -17.80 -2.56 -5.82
C PHE A 238 -19.01 -3.33 -6.37
N VAL A 239 -18.70 -4.44 -7.06
CA VAL A 239 -19.68 -5.28 -7.74
C VAL A 239 -20.10 -6.43 -6.83
N GLY A 240 -21.36 -6.86 -6.96
CA GLY A 240 -21.86 -8.05 -6.27
C GLY A 240 -21.82 -7.93 -4.74
N SER A 241 -21.20 -8.92 -4.09
CA SER A 241 -21.17 -9.04 -2.62
C SER A 241 -19.82 -8.69 -1.98
N ALA A 242 -19.03 -7.90 -2.71
CA ALA A 242 -17.69 -7.50 -2.32
C ALA A 242 -17.63 -6.81 -0.95
N ARG A 243 -16.45 -6.84 -0.35
CA ARG A 243 -16.13 -6.16 0.91
C ARG A 243 -15.20 -4.98 0.65
N GLY A 244 -15.35 -3.88 1.37
CA GLY A 244 -14.37 -2.80 1.34
C GLY A 244 -13.02 -3.33 1.85
N ILE A 245 -13.00 -3.61 3.15
CA ILE A 245 -11.85 -4.18 3.86
C ILE A 245 -12.30 -5.51 4.49
N ALA A 246 -11.52 -6.56 4.29
CA ALA A 246 -11.77 -7.86 4.88
C ALA A 246 -10.51 -8.37 5.59
N MET A 247 -10.66 -8.78 6.85
CA MET A 247 -9.60 -9.39 7.65
C MET A 247 -10.04 -10.76 8.15
N TYR A 248 -9.19 -11.76 7.96
CA TYR A 248 -9.40 -13.14 8.35
C TYR A 248 -8.23 -13.62 9.20
N SER A 249 -8.51 -13.87 10.47
CA SER A 249 -7.53 -14.31 11.48
C SER A 249 -6.31 -13.38 11.65
N SER A 250 -6.42 -12.12 11.24
CA SER A 250 -5.35 -11.13 11.33
C SER A 250 -5.51 -10.28 12.60
N ASN A 251 -4.41 -9.84 13.22
CA ASN A 251 -4.47 -9.20 14.53
C ASN A 251 -3.67 -7.89 14.60
N TYR A 252 -3.92 -7.07 15.61
CA TYR A 252 -3.15 -5.85 15.88
C TYR A 252 -3.13 -4.83 14.72
N ALA A 253 -4.14 -4.85 13.84
CA ALA A 253 -4.22 -3.88 12.77
C ALA A 253 -4.82 -2.56 13.26
N THR A 254 -4.54 -1.48 12.53
CA THR A 254 -5.24 -0.20 12.64
C THR A 254 -5.91 0.11 11.31
N ILE A 255 -7.24 0.21 11.31
CA ILE A 255 -8.04 0.63 10.16
C ILE A 255 -8.61 2.01 10.46
N SER A 256 -8.07 3.04 9.81
CA SER A 256 -8.38 4.42 10.17
C SER A 256 -8.69 5.35 9.00
N ASN A 257 -9.63 6.27 9.19
CA ASN A 257 -9.90 7.38 8.25
C ASN A 257 -10.16 6.94 6.79
N ASN A 258 -10.63 5.71 6.56
CA ASN A 258 -10.99 5.27 5.22
C ASN A 258 -12.38 5.79 4.83
N ILE A 259 -12.57 6.07 3.55
CA ILE A 259 -13.87 6.39 2.94
C ILE A 259 -14.33 5.16 2.15
N ILE A 260 -15.35 4.48 2.64
CA ILE A 260 -15.93 3.28 2.03
C ILE A 260 -17.34 3.64 1.56
N HIS A 261 -17.59 3.67 0.25
CA HIS A 261 -18.85 4.21 -0.29
C HIS A 261 -19.49 3.28 -1.31
N SER A 262 -20.82 3.13 -1.28
CA SER A 262 -21.57 2.33 -2.26
C SER A 262 -21.16 0.84 -2.24
N ILE A 263 -20.79 0.32 -1.06
CA ILE A 263 -20.34 -1.07 -0.87
C ILE A 263 -21.29 -1.80 0.08
N LEU A 264 -21.61 -3.05 -0.26
CA LEU A 264 -22.55 -3.89 0.50
C LEU A 264 -22.02 -4.32 1.88
N ARG A 265 -20.71 -4.50 2.02
CA ARG A 265 -20.05 -4.89 3.27
C ARG A 265 -18.84 -3.99 3.46
N GLY A 266 -18.86 -3.11 4.44
CA GLY A 266 -17.79 -2.13 4.62
C GLY A 266 -16.51 -2.78 5.11
N ILE A 267 -16.42 -3.00 6.43
CA ILE A 267 -15.28 -3.62 7.11
C ILE A 267 -15.75 -4.94 7.73
N LEU A 268 -15.05 -6.04 7.43
CA LEU A 268 -15.24 -7.33 8.07
C LEU A 268 -13.99 -7.73 8.85
N LEU A 269 -14.17 -8.04 10.12
CA LEU A 269 -13.21 -8.77 10.95
C LEU A 269 -13.79 -10.18 11.21
N SER A 270 -13.04 -11.22 10.83
CA SER A 270 -13.40 -12.62 11.10
C SER A 270 -12.24 -13.28 11.82
N GLY A 271 -12.43 -13.79 13.04
CA GLY A 271 -11.33 -14.36 13.83
C GLY A 271 -10.22 -13.36 14.17
N SER A 272 -10.47 -12.05 14.04
CA SER A 272 -9.44 -11.01 14.05
C SER A 272 -9.51 -10.20 15.35
N ASN A 273 -8.41 -10.13 16.08
CA ASN A 273 -8.39 -9.60 17.45
C ASN A 273 -7.48 -8.38 17.60
N ARG A 274 -7.73 -7.60 18.65
CA ARG A 274 -6.88 -6.46 19.05
C ARG A 274 -6.68 -5.44 17.92
N THR A 275 -7.67 -5.31 17.05
CA THR A 275 -7.69 -4.37 15.93
C THR A 275 -8.38 -3.09 16.35
N THR A 276 -7.84 -1.95 15.91
CA THR A 276 -8.46 -0.64 16.10
C THR A 276 -9.12 -0.20 14.79
N ILE A 277 -10.43 0.11 14.83
CA ILE A 277 -11.19 0.67 13.71
C ILE A 277 -11.67 2.07 14.11
N ILE A 278 -11.08 3.12 13.52
CA ILE A 278 -11.30 4.50 13.98
C ILE A 278 -11.50 5.53 12.86
N GLY A 279 -12.48 6.42 13.02
CA GLY A 279 -12.62 7.59 12.13
C GLY A 279 -13.02 7.28 10.69
N ASN A 280 -13.48 6.06 10.39
CA ASN A 280 -13.87 5.68 9.03
C ASN A 280 -15.25 6.25 8.68
N THR A 281 -15.43 6.66 7.42
CA THR A 281 -16.72 7.05 6.85
C THR A 281 -17.20 5.93 5.93
N ILE A 282 -18.31 5.29 6.29
CA ILE A 282 -18.81 4.09 5.62
C ILE A 282 -20.26 4.34 5.18
N ASP A 283 -20.48 4.43 3.87
CA ASP A 283 -21.79 4.62 3.28
C ASP A 283 -22.19 3.41 2.45
N GLY A 284 -23.23 2.72 2.90
CA GLY A 284 -23.73 1.48 2.33
C GLY A 284 -24.36 1.68 0.95
N LYS A 285 -24.50 0.57 0.23
CA LYS A 285 -25.28 0.54 -1.00
C LYS A 285 -26.77 0.51 -0.65
N ASN A 286 -27.48 1.61 -0.93
CA ASN A 286 -28.91 1.79 -0.65
C ASN A 286 -29.86 0.91 -1.51
N ARG A 287 -29.49 -0.35 -1.80
CA ARG A 287 -30.30 -1.30 -2.59
C ARG A 287 -30.07 -2.75 -2.17
N ASP A 288 -31.21 -3.46 -2.03
CA ASP A 288 -31.41 -4.89 -1.76
C ASP A 288 -30.59 -5.82 -2.65
N LEU A 289 -29.43 -6.30 -2.18
CA LEU A 289 -28.65 -7.27 -2.98
C LEU A 289 -28.05 -8.43 -2.19
N SER A 290 -28.18 -8.49 -0.86
CA SER A 290 -27.60 -9.61 -0.12
C SER A 290 -28.17 -9.85 1.28
N PRO A 291 -28.24 -11.11 1.73
CA PRO A 291 -28.67 -11.47 3.08
C PRO A 291 -27.79 -10.93 4.21
N PHE A 292 -26.60 -10.40 3.91
CA PHE A 292 -25.65 -9.92 4.91
C PHE A 292 -24.97 -8.64 4.43
N SER A 293 -25.56 -7.49 4.77
CA SER A 293 -24.96 -6.16 4.58
C SER A 293 -24.64 -5.56 5.95
N SER A 294 -23.47 -4.93 6.04
CA SER A 294 -22.98 -4.37 7.31
C SER A 294 -21.94 -3.30 7.04
N GLY A 295 -21.99 -2.19 7.77
CA GLY A 295 -20.93 -1.18 7.79
C GLY A 295 -19.65 -1.75 8.40
N ILE A 296 -19.71 -2.14 9.66
CA ILE A 296 -18.63 -2.85 10.37
C ILE A 296 -19.20 -4.15 10.92
N HIS A 297 -18.54 -5.27 10.64
CA HIS A 297 -18.95 -6.58 11.13
C HIS A 297 -17.78 -7.30 11.79
N LEU A 298 -17.96 -7.64 13.07
CA LEU A 298 -17.07 -8.49 13.82
C LEU A 298 -17.71 -9.86 13.92
N LEU A 299 -16.95 -10.87 13.49
CA LEU A 299 -17.30 -12.27 13.56
C LEU A 299 -16.21 -13.00 14.34
N ASP A 300 -16.57 -13.63 15.46
CA ASP A 300 -15.63 -14.42 16.27
C ASP A 300 -14.34 -13.63 16.60
N SER A 301 -14.50 -12.36 17.00
CA SER A 301 -13.41 -11.37 17.05
C SER A 301 -13.44 -10.61 18.39
N SER A 302 -12.30 -10.51 19.07
CA SER A 302 -12.21 -10.05 20.47
C SER A 302 -11.18 -8.93 20.68
N TYR A 303 -11.39 -8.17 21.77
CA TYR A 303 -10.51 -7.07 22.19
C TYR A 303 -10.28 -5.97 21.14
N ASN A 304 -11.20 -5.80 20.20
CA ASN A 304 -11.12 -4.76 19.19
C ASN A 304 -11.63 -3.43 19.74
N VAL A 305 -11.13 -2.32 19.22
CA VAL A 305 -11.60 -0.97 19.55
C VAL A 305 -12.24 -0.37 18.31
N ILE A 306 -13.53 -0.07 18.37
CA ILE A 306 -14.31 0.54 17.29
C ILE A 306 -14.75 1.92 17.77
N SER A 307 -14.20 2.99 17.20
CA SER A 307 -14.52 4.33 17.68
C SER A 307 -14.59 5.43 16.63
N GLY A 308 -15.44 6.43 16.83
CA GLY A 308 -15.48 7.61 15.97
C GLY A 308 -15.83 7.34 14.50
N ASN A 309 -16.43 6.19 14.16
CA ASN A 309 -16.81 5.87 12.78
C ASN A 309 -18.19 6.46 12.45
N SER A 310 -18.40 6.88 11.20
CA SER A 310 -19.68 7.35 10.67
C SER A 310 -20.20 6.34 9.64
N ILE A 311 -21.34 5.73 9.91
CA ILE A 311 -21.92 4.63 9.13
C ILE A 311 -23.34 5.00 8.70
N THR A 312 -23.63 4.93 7.40
CA THR A 312 -24.94 5.29 6.85
C THR A 312 -25.45 4.29 5.81
N ASN A 313 -26.77 4.27 5.61
CA ASN A 313 -27.44 3.67 4.44
C ASN A 313 -27.20 2.15 4.23
N TYR A 314 -27.14 1.38 5.32
CA TYR A 314 -27.20 -0.08 5.27
C TYR A 314 -28.65 -0.55 5.42
N LEU A 315 -29.41 -0.45 4.33
CA LEU A 315 -30.82 -0.82 4.26
C LEU A 315 -31.02 -2.12 3.46
N ASN A 316 -32.07 -2.85 3.79
CA ASN A 316 -32.55 -4.01 3.04
C ASN A 316 -34.07 -3.86 2.83
N GLY A 317 -34.44 -3.19 1.75
CA GLY A 317 -35.81 -2.84 1.37
C GLY A 317 -36.75 -3.97 0.90
N ALA A 318 -36.31 -5.22 0.71
CA ALA A 318 -37.19 -6.29 0.17
C ALA A 318 -36.75 -7.75 0.42
N GLY A 319 -35.50 -8.01 0.83
CA GLY A 319 -34.90 -9.35 0.80
C GLY A 319 -35.08 -10.24 2.02
N GLY A 320 -35.73 -9.77 3.10
CA GLY A 320 -35.92 -10.54 4.33
C GLY A 320 -34.67 -10.69 5.22
N SER A 321 -33.60 -9.95 4.93
CA SER A 321 -32.44 -9.77 5.81
C SER A 321 -32.42 -8.38 6.42
N THR A 322 -31.45 -8.15 7.31
CA THR A 322 -31.24 -6.87 8.00
C THR A 322 -29.89 -6.30 7.57
N GLY A 323 -29.87 -5.04 7.16
CA GLY A 323 -28.67 -4.25 6.98
C GLY A 323 -28.21 -3.60 8.29
N TYR A 324 -26.97 -3.85 8.66
CA TYR A 324 -26.44 -3.44 9.96
C TYR A 324 -25.48 -2.24 9.84
N GLY A 325 -25.53 -1.32 10.81
CA GLY A 325 -24.47 -0.33 10.96
C GLY A 325 -23.20 -0.99 11.50
N ILE A 326 -23.21 -1.33 12.79
CA ILE A 326 -22.20 -2.17 13.45
C ILE A 326 -22.85 -3.46 13.90
N ARG A 327 -22.22 -4.59 13.57
CA ARG A 327 -22.66 -5.92 13.98
C ARG A 327 -21.55 -6.69 14.66
N ILE A 328 -21.86 -7.31 15.78
CA ILE A 328 -20.99 -8.26 16.48
C ILE A 328 -21.73 -9.60 16.52
N ARG A 329 -21.05 -10.65 16.08
CA ARG A 329 -21.63 -11.99 15.98
C ARG A 329 -20.63 -13.07 16.37
N GLU A 330 -21.18 -14.11 16.99
CA GLU A 330 -20.50 -15.36 17.31
C GLU A 330 -21.06 -16.48 16.42
N ILE A 331 -20.18 -17.27 15.82
CA ILE A 331 -20.54 -18.53 15.13
C ILE A 331 -19.83 -19.70 15.82
N THR A 332 -18.52 -19.60 16.02
CA THR A 332 -17.72 -20.67 16.62
C THR A 332 -17.07 -20.26 17.93
N ASP A 333 -16.67 -18.99 18.05
CA ASP A 333 -15.92 -18.48 19.19
C ASP A 333 -16.58 -17.24 19.77
N VAL A 334 -16.28 -16.99 21.04
CA VAL A 334 -16.82 -15.83 21.76
C VAL A 334 -16.15 -14.55 21.26
N SER A 335 -16.94 -13.53 20.98
CA SER A 335 -16.47 -12.18 20.67
C SER A 335 -16.49 -11.35 21.96
N TYR A 336 -15.40 -11.32 22.72
CA TYR A 336 -15.39 -10.69 24.04
C TYR A 336 -14.56 -9.42 24.10
N GLU A 337 -14.92 -8.54 25.05
CA GLU A 337 -14.16 -7.33 25.41
C GLU A 337 -13.88 -6.38 24.24
N ASN A 338 -14.75 -6.33 23.22
CA ASN A 338 -14.64 -5.28 22.22
C ASN A 338 -15.15 -3.95 22.81
N THR A 339 -14.51 -2.84 22.46
CA THR A 339 -14.93 -1.50 22.90
C THR A 339 -15.56 -0.77 21.73
N VAL A 340 -16.83 -0.36 21.82
CA VAL A 340 -17.56 0.30 20.72
C VAL A 340 -18.06 1.68 21.14
N VAL A 341 -17.28 2.74 20.92
CA VAL A 341 -17.53 4.08 21.52
C VAL A 341 -17.53 5.21 20.51
N GLY A 342 -18.49 6.14 20.60
CA GLY A 342 -18.50 7.37 19.79
C GLY A 342 -18.71 7.13 18.29
N ASN A 343 -19.31 6.01 17.91
CA ASN A 343 -19.70 5.74 16.52
C ASN A 343 -21.08 6.32 16.24
N THR A 344 -21.31 6.74 15.00
CA THR A 344 -22.61 7.15 14.48
C THR A 344 -23.06 6.12 13.45
N ALA A 345 -24.22 5.48 13.66
CA ALA A 345 -24.86 4.62 12.68
C ALA A 345 -26.29 5.13 12.44
N LEU A 346 -26.59 5.55 11.21
CA LEU A 346 -27.86 6.16 10.85
C LEU A 346 -28.43 5.53 9.58
N SER A 347 -29.76 5.53 9.43
CA SER A 347 -30.43 5.00 8.24
C SER A 347 -29.98 3.58 7.89
N CYS A 348 -29.77 2.74 8.91
CA CYS A 348 -29.57 1.30 8.76
C CYS A 348 -30.84 0.59 9.22
N ASP A 349 -31.11 -0.63 8.73
CA ASP A 349 -32.25 -1.40 9.26
C ASP A 349 -32.06 -1.71 10.75
N THR A 350 -30.81 -1.91 11.16
CA THR A 350 -30.39 -2.03 12.56
C THR A 350 -29.06 -1.31 12.73
N ASN A 351 -29.05 -0.20 13.48
CA ASN A 351 -27.85 0.61 13.65
C ASN A 351 -26.74 -0.16 14.39
N PHE A 352 -27.08 -0.88 15.45
CA PHE A 352 -26.15 -1.66 16.27
C PHE A 352 -26.77 -3.01 16.64
N ASP A 353 -26.04 -4.11 16.46
CA ASP A 353 -26.44 -5.47 16.81
C ASP A 353 -25.33 -6.15 17.61
N ASP A 354 -25.63 -6.52 18.87
CA ASP A 354 -24.85 -7.52 19.62
C ASP A 354 -25.60 -8.84 19.57
N SER A 355 -25.05 -9.80 18.86
CA SER A 355 -25.47 -11.20 18.99
C SER A 355 -24.40 -12.04 19.70
N GLY A 356 -23.38 -11.41 20.28
CA GLY A 356 -22.35 -12.04 21.08
C GLY A 356 -22.63 -12.04 22.59
N THR A 357 -21.73 -12.62 23.35
CA THR A 357 -21.80 -12.70 24.81
C THR A 357 -20.89 -11.66 25.46
N ASN A 358 -21.48 -10.63 26.07
CA ASN A 358 -20.80 -9.58 26.85
C ASN A 358 -19.85 -8.67 26.06
N THR A 359 -20.21 -8.31 24.83
CA THR A 359 -19.27 -7.58 23.97
C THR A 359 -19.35 -6.07 24.14
N PHE A 360 -20.53 -5.49 24.32
CA PHE A 360 -20.62 -4.09 24.75
C PHE A 360 -20.23 -3.98 26.23
N GLY A 361 -18.97 -3.65 26.53
CA GLY A 361 -18.53 -3.40 27.90
C GLY A 361 -19.41 -2.36 28.61
N ASP A 362 -19.47 -2.42 29.95
CA ASP A 362 -20.34 -1.64 30.84
C ASP A 362 -20.34 -0.10 30.64
N ASN A 363 -19.42 0.44 29.82
CA ASN A 363 -19.24 1.86 29.56
C ASN A 363 -19.68 2.33 28.16
N THR A 364 -20.30 1.47 27.34
CA THR A 364 -20.57 1.74 25.91
C THR A 364 -22.05 1.78 25.53
N LEU A 365 -22.86 2.44 26.36
CA LEU A 365 -24.27 2.71 26.10
C LEU A 365 -24.57 4.17 26.41
N ASN A 366 -24.35 5.06 25.44
CA ASN A 366 -25.04 6.35 25.34
C ASN A 366 -25.25 6.63 23.85
N ASN A 367 -26.52 6.81 23.46
CA ASN A 367 -27.04 7.08 22.10
C ASN A 367 -27.63 5.87 21.37
N PHE A 368 -28.47 5.09 22.05
CA PHE A 368 -29.53 4.33 21.40
C PHE A 368 -30.79 5.19 21.42
N ASP A 369 -31.00 5.98 20.37
CA ASP A 369 -32.32 6.50 19.98
C ASP A 369 -32.58 6.11 18.52
#